data_AF-A0AA37S4B9-F1
#
_entry.id   AF-A0AA37S4B9-F1
#
_cell.length_a   1.000
_cell.length_b   1.000
_cell.length_c   1.000
_cell.angle_alpha   90.00
_cell.angle_beta   90.00
_cell.angle_gamma   90.00
#
_symmetry.space_group_name_H-M   'P 1'
#
loop_
_entity.id
_entity.type
_entity.pdbx_description
1 polymer ?
#
loop_
_entity_poly.entity_id
_entity_poly.type
_entity_poly.pdbx_seq_one_letter_code
_entity_poly.pdbx_strand_id
1 'polypeptide(L)' 'MFKSTNLNRIHAAVFAGNAGSIKALLKSGFNTEAILKQAIYKNGHYFDSHIFSMLKTE' A
#
# COMPACT_ATOMS: atom_id res chain seq x y z
N MET A 1 10.17 10.76 7.65
CA MET A 1 10.43 10.75 6.19
C MET A 1 10.02 12.08 5.53
N PHE A 2 8.77 12.52 5.64
CA PHE A 2 8.33 13.81 5.08
C PHE A 2 9.09 15.05 5.60
N LYS A 3 9.59 15.02 6.84
CA LYS A 3 10.36 16.13 7.42
C LYS A 3 11.72 16.37 6.75
N SER A 4 12.28 15.34 6.12
CA SER A 4 13.63 15.36 5.53
C SER A 4 13.62 15.23 4.00
N THR A 5 12.43 15.26 3.37
CA THR A 5 12.25 15.11 1.92
C THR A 5 11.19 16.09 1.43
N ASN A 6 11.19 16.43 0.14
CA ASN A 6 10.13 17.27 -0.46
C ASN A 6 8.97 16.43 -1.02
N LEU A 7 8.70 15.25 -0.45
CA LEU A 7 7.62 14.38 -0.89
C LEU A 7 6.29 14.89 -0.34
N ASN A 8 5.26 14.91 -1.19
CA ASN A 8 3.89 15.19 -0.78
C ASN A 8 3.11 13.91 -0.44
N ARG A 9 3.52 12.77 -1.01
CA ARG A 9 2.79 11.52 -0.93
C ARG A 9 3.74 10.33 -0.97
N ILE A 10 3.40 9.29 -0.22
CA ILE A 10 4.02 7.97 -0.28
C ILE A 10 2.90 6.97 -0.53
N HIS A 11 3.15 5.95 -1.35
CA HIS A 11 2.21 4.87 -1.55
C HIS A 11 2.91 3.51 -1.57
N ALA A 12 2.14 2.47 -1.30
CA ALA A 12 2.59 1.08 -1.33
C ALA A 12 1.48 0.21 -1.95
N ALA A 13 1.89 -0.81 -2.70
CA ALA A 13 1.01 -1.83 -3.24
C ALA A 13 1.34 -3.18 -2.59
N VAL A 14 0.31 -3.86 -2.07
CA VAL A 14 0.45 -5.16 -1.39
C VAL A 14 -0.54 -6.14 -2.02
N PHE A 15 -0.07 -7.31 -2.45
CA PHE A 15 -0.98 -8.33 -2.97
C PHE A 15 -1.88 -8.90 -1.85
N ALA A 16 -3.12 -9.24 -2.21
CA ALA A 16 -4.08 -9.84 -1.32
C ALA A 16 -3.52 -11.15 -0.73
N GLY A 17 -3.44 -11.22 0.61
CA GLY A 17 -2.89 -12.35 1.37
C GLY A 17 -1.69 -12.00 2.23
N ASN A 18 -0.99 -10.89 1.97
CA ASN A 18 0.11 -10.45 2.82
C ASN A 18 -0.37 -9.59 4.02
N ALA A 19 -1.01 -10.26 4.97
CA ALA A 19 -1.55 -9.61 6.17
C ALA A 19 -0.48 -8.91 7.02
N GLY A 20 0.77 -9.40 7.00
CA GLY A 20 1.89 -8.80 7.71
C GLY A 20 2.22 -7.40 7.18
N SER A 21 2.38 -7.26 5.87
CA SER A 21 2.63 -5.95 5.24
C SER A 21 1.45 -5.00 5.41
N ILE A 22 0.20 -5.48 5.29
CA ILE A 22 -1.00 -4.65 5.52
C ILE A 22 -0.99 -4.08 6.94
N LYS A 23 -0.78 -4.91 7.97
CA LYS A 23 -0.71 -4.45 9.36
C LYS A 23 0.42 -3.46 9.60
N ALA A 24 1.59 -3.70 9.00
CA ALA A 24 2.74 -2.81 9.12
C ALA A 24 2.46 -1.41 8.52
N LEU A 25 1.81 -1.36 7.35
CA LEU A 25 1.43 -0.10 6.69
C LEU A 25 0.40 0.68 7.52
N LEU A 26 -0.67 0.01 7.96
CA LEU A 26 -1.70 0.63 8.81
C LEU A 26 -1.09 1.17 10.11
N LYS A 27 -0.21 0.41 10.77
CA LYS A 27 0.49 0.86 11.99
C LYS A 27 1.44 2.03 11.72
N SER A 28 1.91 2.18 10.49
CA SER A 28 2.81 3.26 10.06
C SER A 28 2.07 4.51 9.59
N GLY A 29 0.73 4.55 9.71
CA GLY A 29 -0.09 5.72 9.38
C GLY A 29 -0.58 5.77 7.93
N PHE A 30 -0.41 4.70 7.15
CA PHE A 30 -0.99 4.65 5.81
C PHE A 30 -2.49 4.36 5.85
N ASN A 31 -3.20 4.94 4.89
CA ASN A 31 -4.62 4.73 4.64
C ASN A 31 -4.84 3.79 3.45
N THR A 32 -5.89 2.98 3.51
CA THR A 32 -6.34 2.19 2.35
C THR A 32 -6.94 3.13 1.31
N GLU A 33 -6.44 3.07 0.08
CA GLU A 33 -6.89 3.95 -1.01
C GLU A 33 -7.67 3.21 -2.09
N ALA A 34 -7.20 2.03 -2.50
CA ALA A 34 -7.86 1.26 -3.55
C ALA A 34 -7.58 -0.24 -3.43
N ILE A 35 -8.44 -1.05 -4.04
CA ILE A 35 -8.19 -2.46 -4.32
C ILE A 35 -8.33 -2.66 -5.83
N LEU A 36 -7.21 -2.96 -6.49
CA LEU A 36 -7.20 -3.27 -7.92
C LEU A 36 -7.38 -4.77 -8.09
N LYS A 37 -8.51 -5.18 -8.66
CA LYS A 37 -8.84 -6.60 -8.79
C LYS A 37 -7.95 -7.31 -9.80
N GLN A 38 -7.46 -8.49 -9.45
CA GLN A 38 -6.62 -9.34 -10.32
C GLN A 38 -5.43 -8.60 -10.94
N ALA A 39 -4.88 -7.60 -10.24
CA ALA A 39 -3.85 -6.71 -10.77
C ALA A 39 -2.42 -7.27 -10.66
N ILE A 40 -2.21 -8.36 -9.91
CA ILE A 40 -0.89 -8.97 -9.71
C ILE A 40 -0.96 -10.42 -10.16
N TYR A 41 -0.11 -10.82 -11.12
CA TYR A 41 0.05 -12.22 -11.51
C TYR A 41 1.34 -12.81 -10.91
N LYS A 42 1.21 -13.88 -10.13
CA LYS A 42 2.34 -14.55 -9.49
C LYS A 42 2.05 -16.04 -9.31
N ASN A 43 3.03 -16.90 -9.56
CA ASN A 43 2.92 -18.35 -9.36
C ASN A 43 1.65 -18.96 -9.99
N GLY A 44 1.29 -18.56 -11.21
CA GLY A 44 0.12 -19.09 -11.90
C GLY A 44 -1.22 -18.47 -11.51
N HIS A 45 -1.26 -17.55 -10.53
CA HIS A 45 -2.50 -17.01 -9.97
C HIS A 45 -2.56 -15.49 -10.06
N TYR A 46 -3.77 -14.96 -10.23
CA TYR A 46 -4.06 -13.53 -10.10
C TYR A 46 -4.45 -13.19 -8.67
N PHE A 47 -3.93 -12.08 -8.17
CA PHE A 47 -4.22 -11.52 -6.85
C PHE A 47 -4.68 -10.08 -6.99
N ASP A 48 -5.51 -9.64 -6.06
CA ASP A 48 -5.85 -8.23 -5.93
C ASP A 48 -4.64 -7.44 -5.39
N SER A 49 -4.47 -6.20 -5.83
CA SER A 49 -3.47 -5.28 -5.31
C SER A 49 -4.14 -4.26 -4.40
N HIS A 50 -3.80 -4.29 -3.12
CA HIS A 50 -4.25 -3.33 -2.13
C HIS A 50 -3.29 -2.14 -2.14
N ILE A 51 -3.82 -0.98 -2.52
CA ILE A 51 -3.08 0.27 -2.57
C ILE A 51 -3.29 1.01 -1.27
N PHE A 52 -2.19 1.38 -0.64
CA PHE A 52 -2.15 2.21 0.54
C PHE A 52 -1.40 3.50 0.22
N SER A 53 -1.82 4.61 0.80
CA SER A 53 -1.09 5.87 0.70
C SER A 53 -1.14 6.68 1.98
N MET A 54 -0.23 7.64 2.06
CA MET A 54 -0.17 8.65 3.10
C MET A 54 0.23 9.96 2.44
N LEU A 55 -0.54 11.02 2.70
CA LEU A 55 -0.20 12.38 2.30
C LEU A 55 0.61 13.06 3.41
N LYS A 56 1.41 14.06 3.04
CA LYS A 56 2.18 14.87 4.01
C LYS A 56 1.29 15.60 5.03
N THR A 57 0.03 15.83 4.69
CA THR A 57 -0.96 16.55 5.51
C THR A 57 -1.72 15.66 6.48
N GLU A 58 -1.54 14.34 6.42
CA GLU A 58 -2.12 13.34 7.33
C GLU A 58 -1.16 13.03 8.48
#